data_AF-A0A858R7N1-F1
#
_entry.id   AF-A0A858R7N1-F1
#
_cell.length_a   1.000
_cell.length_b   1.000
_cell.length_c   1.000
_cell.angle_alpha   90.00
_cell.angle_beta   90.00
_cell.angle_gamma   90.00
#
_symmetry.space_group_name_H-M   'P 1'
#
loop_
_entity.id
_entity.type
_entity.pdbx_description
1 polymer ?
#
loop_
_entity_poly.entity_id
_entity_poly.type
_entity_poly.pdbx_seq_one_letter_code
_entity_poly.pdbx_strand_id
1 'polypeptide(L)' 'MDISRNALWRKTTDIKRQHAVFELVHDSAILLDMGLSDNNVIEICFHGGICSATIDLEDLLSLIENGKKLIDSDR' A
#
# COMPACT_ATOMS: atom_id res chain seq x y z
N MET A 1 17.72 -1.18 1.22
CA MET A 1 16.97 0.06 1.51
C MET A 1 16.12 -0.24 2.72
N ASP A 2 16.21 0.54 3.80
CA ASP A 2 15.37 0.34 4.98
C ASP A 2 14.03 1.05 4.75
N ILE A 3 13.11 0.34 4.07
CA ILE A 3 11.79 0.86 3.69
C ILE A 3 10.93 1.17 4.91
N SER A 4 11.17 0.47 6.04
CA SER A 4 10.32 0.53 7.23
C SER A 4 10.28 1.90 7.90
N ARG A 5 11.35 2.70 7.77
CA ARG A 5 11.52 3.92 8.60
C ARG A 5 10.85 5.17 8.06
N ASN A 6 10.55 5.23 6.76
CA ASN A 6 10.00 6.45 6.13
C ASN A 6 8.83 6.19 5.17
N ALA A 7 8.35 4.94 5.07
CA ALA A 7 7.21 4.63 4.23
C ALA A 7 5.90 5.07 4.91
N LEU A 8 5.07 5.83 4.20
CA LEU A 8 3.80 6.34 4.71
C LEU A 8 2.66 5.99 3.77
N TRP A 9 1.55 5.55 4.37
CA TRP A 9 0.31 5.33 3.65
C TRP A 9 -0.43 6.65 3.40
N ARG A 10 -0.99 6.80 2.20
CA ARG A 10 -1.92 7.88 1.87
C ARG A 10 -3.08 7.36 1.02
N LYS A 11 -4.23 7.99 1.13
CA LYS A 11 -5.38 7.72 0.24
C LYS A 11 -5.11 8.37 -1.12
N THR A 12 -5.25 7.60 -2.20
CA THR A 12 -5.19 8.17 -3.55
C THR A 12 -6.46 8.99 -3.81
N THR A 13 -6.31 10.15 -4.44
CA THR A 13 -7.42 11.08 -4.66
C THR A 13 -7.90 11.13 -6.11
N ASP A 14 -7.23 10.43 -7.02
CA ASP A 14 -7.40 10.62 -8.48
C ASP A 14 -7.93 9.39 -9.23
N ILE A 15 -8.61 8.47 -8.53
CA ILE A 15 -9.15 7.26 -9.15
C ILE A 15 -10.68 7.24 -9.01
N LYS A 16 -11.40 7.23 -10.14
CA LYS A 16 -12.85 6.96 -10.19
C LYS A 16 -13.12 5.47 -9.92
N ARG A 17 -13.05 5.08 -8.66
CA ARG A 17 -13.36 3.73 -8.17
C ARG A 17 -14.44 3.77 -7.09
N GLN A 18 -15.17 2.66 -6.96
CA GLN A 18 -16.17 2.47 -5.90
C GLN A 18 -15.52 2.40 -4.51
N HIS A 19 -14.33 1.80 -4.42
CA HIS A 19 -13.55 1.70 -3.20
C HIS A 19 -12.28 2.53 -3.31
N ALA A 20 -11.89 3.16 -2.20
CA ALA A 20 -10.64 3.89 -2.13
C ALA A 20 -9.43 2.97 -2.35
N VAL A 21 -8.41 3.53 -2.96
CA VAL A 21 -7.08 2.92 -3.07
C VAL A 21 -6.12 3.72 -2.20
N PHE A 22 -5.21 3.03 -1.54
CA PHE A 22 -4.18 3.59 -0.69
C PHE A 22 -2.83 3.27 -1.30
N GLU A 23 -1.90 4.20 -1.18
CA GLU A 23 -0.55 4.09 -1.72
C GLU A 23 0.45 4.17 -0.57
N LEU A 24 1.43 3.27 -0.55
CA LEU A 24 2.58 3.35 0.35
C LEU A 24 3.70 4.10 -0.37
N VAL A 25 4.12 5.24 0.20
CA VAL A 25 5.10 6.14 -0.40
C VAL A 25 6.34 6.23 0.46
N HIS A 26 7.52 6.11 -0.16
CA HIS A 26 8.82 6.31 0.48
C HIS A 26 9.69 7.21 -0.41
N ASP A 27 10.23 8.30 0.12
CA ASP A 27 11.08 9.26 -0.63
C ASP A 27 10.50 9.69 -1.99
N SER A 28 9.19 9.96 -2.04
CA SER A 28 8.42 10.31 -3.25
C SER A 28 8.20 9.17 -4.26
N ALA A 29 8.73 7.97 -4.01
CA ALA A 29 8.43 6.78 -4.80
C ALA A 29 7.22 6.04 -4.21
N ILE A 30 6.28 5.67 -5.06
CA ILE A 30 5.22 4.72 -4.69
C ILE A 30 5.85 3.32 -4.69
N LEU A 31 5.66 2.60 -3.59
CA LEU A 31 6.17 1.25 -3.40
C LEU A 31 5.11 0.20 -3.70
N LEU A 32 3.90 0.42 -3.20
CA LEU A 32 2.76 -0.47 -3.38
C LEU A 32 1.44 0.29 -3.28
N ASP A 33 0.43 -0.21 -3.97
CA ASP A 33 -0.96 0.22 -3.83
C ASP A 33 -1.78 -0.90 -3.21
N MET A 34 -2.74 -0.54 -2.37
CA MET A 34 -3.72 -1.46 -1.81
C MET A 34 -5.12 -0.91 -1.91
N GLY A 35 -6.09 -1.75 -2.23
CA GLY A 35 -7.50 -1.38 -2.27
C GLY A 35 -8.42 -2.61 -2.20
N LEU A 36 -9.71 -2.37 -2.28
CA LEU A 36 -10.70 -3.45 -2.49
C LEU A 36 -11.16 -3.46 -3.94
N SER A 37 -11.21 -4.65 -4.51
CA SER A 37 -12.00 -4.92 -5.70
C SER A 37 -13.50 -4.86 -5.39
N ASP A 38 -14.32 -4.80 -6.44
CA ASP A 38 -15.79 -4.81 -6.33
C ASP A 38 -16.35 -6.09 -5.65
N ASN A 39 -15.55 -7.16 -5.60
CA ASN A 39 -15.89 -8.42 -4.95
C ASN A 39 -15.39 -8.51 -3.48
N ASN A 40 -15.01 -7.38 -2.86
CA ASN A 40 -14.42 -7.31 -1.52
C ASN A 40 -13.14 -8.15 -1.35
N VAL A 41 -12.37 -8.34 -2.41
CA VAL A 41 -11.03 -8.97 -2.35
C VAL A 41 -9.99 -7.86 -2.27
N ILE A 42 -9.03 -8.00 -1.37
CA ILE A 42 -7.89 -7.08 -1.26
C ILE A 42 -7.02 -7.20 -2.52
N GLU A 43 -6.85 -6.10 -3.22
CA GLU A 43 -5.91 -5.94 -4.32
C GLU A 43 -4.62 -5.34 -3.78
N ILE A 44 -3.47 -5.91 -4.16
CA ILE A 44 -2.14 -5.37 -3.84
C ILE A 44 -1.35 -5.27 -5.15
N CYS A 45 -0.84 -4.09 -5.47
CA CYS A 45 0.02 -3.84 -6.62
C CYS A 45 1.40 -3.41 -6.14
N PHE A 46 2.47 -4.01 -6.67
CA PHE A 46 3.86 -3.61 -6.38
C PHE A 46 4.39 -2.72 -7.50
N HIS A 47 5.00 -1.59 -7.14
CA HIS A 47 5.53 -0.61 -8.08
C HIS A 47 7.03 -0.77 -8.32
N GLY A 48 7.53 -0.13 -9.39
CA GLY A 48 8.95 -0.12 -9.72
C GLY A 48 9.86 0.35 -8.57
N GLY A 49 9.37 1.21 -7.67
CA GLY A 49 10.12 1.72 -6.53
C GLY A 49 10.49 0.66 -5.48
N ILE A 50 9.76 -0.46 -5.44
CA ILE A 50 10.07 -1.60 -4.56
C ILE A 50 10.78 -2.74 -5.29
N CYS A 51 10.86 -2.68 -6.62
CA CYS A 51 11.53 -3.71 -7.39
C CYS A 51 13.00 -3.83 -6.97
N SER A 52 13.44 -5.06 -6.73
CA SER A 52 14.80 -5.39 -6.25
C SER A 52 15.14 -4.90 -4.83
N ALA A 53 14.18 -4.37 -4.06
CA ALA A 53 14.37 -4.11 -2.65
C ALA A 53 14.39 -5.42 -1.84
N THR A 54 15.36 -5.54 -0.94
CA THR A 54 15.32 -6.56 0.12
C THR A 54 14.61 -5.94 1.32
N ILE A 55 13.51 -6.56 1.73
CA ILE A 55 12.72 -6.18 2.90
C ILE A 55 12.62 -7.39 3.82
N ASP A 56 12.66 -7.16 5.13
CA ASP A 56 12.35 -8.21 6.09
C ASP A 56 10.90 -8.64 5.93
N LEU A 57 10.64 -9.95 6.10
CA LEU A 57 9.30 -10.48 5.89
C LEU A 57 8.30 -9.92 6.91
N GLU A 58 8.69 -9.77 8.17
CA GLU A 58 7.83 -9.25 9.22
C GLU A 58 7.50 -7.77 8.98
N ASP A 59 8.47 -7.00 8.50
CA ASP A 59 8.27 -5.61 8.11
C ASP A 59 7.28 -5.51 6.92
N LEU A 60 7.42 -6.38 5.91
CA LEU A 60 6.50 -6.42 4.78
C LEU A 60 5.08 -6.77 5.23
N LEU A 61 4.92 -7.78 6.08
CA LEU A 61 3.61 -8.17 6.61
C LEU A 61 2.99 -7.05 7.45
N SER A 62 3.78 -6.37 8.27
CA SER A 62 3.35 -5.21 9.05
C SER A 62 2.85 -4.07 8.15
N LEU A 63 3.56 -3.77 7.06
CA LEU A 63 3.14 -2.77 6.08
C LEU A 63 1.80 -3.13 5.43
N ILE A 64 1.64 -4.38 5.00
CA ILE A 64 0.39 -4.89 4.40
C ILE A 64 -0.76 -4.80 5.41
N GLU A 65 -0.55 -5.21 6.66
CA GLU A 65 -1.58 -5.17 7.71
C GLU A 65 -2.01 -3.72 8.01
N ASN A 66 -1.08 -2.76 7.99
CA ASN A 66 -1.42 -1.35 8.14
C ASN A 66 -2.26 -0.83 6.96
N GLY A 67 -1.93 -1.22 5.72
CA GLY A 67 -2.74 -0.89 4.55
C GLY A 67 -4.16 -1.47 4.64
N LYS A 68 -4.28 -2.72 5.09
CA LYS A 68 -5.57 -3.37 5.34
C LYS A 68 -6.41 -2.60 6.37
N LYS A 69 -5.83 -2.16 7.49
CA LYS A 69 -6.55 -1.37 8.51
C LYS A 69 -7.12 -0.06 7.95
N LEU A 70 -6.39 0.58 7.04
CA LEU A 70 -6.87 1.82 6.39
C LEU A 70 -8.05 1.54 5.47
N ILE A 71 -7.97 0.47 4.68
CA ILE A 71 -9.08 0.00 3.84
C ILE A 71 -10.32 -0.31 4.69
N ASP A 72 -10.14 -1.03 5.81
CA ASP A 72 -11.24 -1.38 6.71
C ASP A 72 -11.87 -0.15 7.36
N SER A 73 -11.09 0.90 7.63
CA SER A 73 -11.55 2.15 8.28
C SER A 73 -12.25 3.13 7.34
N ASP A 74 -12.05 2.99 6.03
CA ASP A 74 -12.71 3.82 5.01
C ASP A 74 -14.12 3.32 4.65
N ARG A 75 -14.47 2.09 5.08
CA ARG A 75 -15.81 1.51 4.94
C ARG A 75 -16.80 2.17 5.90
#